data_AF-A0A840KCQ0-F1
#
_entry.id   AF-A0A840KCQ0-F1
#
_cell.length_a   1.000
_cell.length_b   1.000
_cell.length_c   1.000
_cell.angle_alpha   90.00
_cell.angle_beta   90.00
_cell.angle_gamma   90.00
#
_symmetry.space_group_name_H-M   'P 1'
#
loop_
_entity.id
_entity.type
_entity.pdbx_description
1 polymer ?
#
loop_
_entity_poly.entity_id
_entity_poly.type
_entity_poly.pdbx_seq_one_letter_code
_entity_poly.pdbx_strand_id
1 'polypeptide(L)'
;MEANTDFEPEAKILSGYYKNGSRSIWLREGKGGSVYTEISSFRSLMEVLHSKKGMFEGIPIVLIPFNTSGEKFEITIQNDKERVQLISQLQSFQFKESSDKITAHELEEPFSKISEVKKINYNPNNQKLEIMKNNPFESKKADLQVKINLPGQQKPFFDKMSTPANLTTQIQKAGQKLEEKESLRININGASFEIPKEKTEKGNILETVQSEYEKAQKNNIQAKEETDNEEAKRTESQQNEAPAKQKEKTNFGYLKDQIKYLGMGEDPAMHKELAKKTGSGVKEFSMVITSDKASFKNSKVEFTLNFQKSSANNKVYLNTFLATLKNEEKNTELTHTFSANGRITAKEAINLLEGRSVKTEINSKHSDEKEDAFIKLQLGEEKNEKGNFKLQVFNKNYGIDVERIMAKSKLVFDDEKHKEITQKSLEKGNIVSVKFSDQNNKVTEGKAILNPQYKMLNLYDSKMKRVNSNEQAFQKDNSETKEVKNQQNYSRKM
;
A
#
# COMPACT_ATOMS: atom_id res chain seq x y z
N MET A 1 31.88 -16.18 -15.84
CA MET A 1 31.76 -14.76 -16.24
C MET A 1 30.93 -14.06 -15.18
N GLU A 2 31.59 -13.32 -14.29
CA GLU A 2 30.91 -12.45 -13.35
C GLU A 2 30.26 -11.32 -14.15
N ALA A 3 28.93 -11.23 -14.16
CA ALA A 3 28.25 -10.10 -14.76
C ALA A 3 28.61 -8.86 -13.94
N ASN A 4 29.44 -8.01 -14.54
CA ASN A 4 29.78 -6.69 -14.05
C ASN A 4 28.51 -5.83 -14.08
N THR A 5 27.75 -5.82 -12.98
CA THR A 5 26.59 -4.94 -12.81
C THR A 5 27.09 -3.62 -12.25
N ASP A 6 27.68 -2.79 -13.10
CA ASP A 6 28.04 -1.42 -12.77
C ASP A 6 26.85 -0.50 -13.09
N PHE A 7 26.27 0.16 -12.07
CA PHE A 7 25.15 1.10 -12.23
C PHE A 7 25.61 2.53 -12.62
N GLU A 8 26.91 2.74 -12.94
CA GLU A 8 27.44 4.06 -13.27
C GLU A 8 26.69 4.71 -14.47
N PRO A 9 26.37 3.98 -15.57
CA PRO A 9 25.55 4.51 -16.65
C PRO A 9 24.14 4.93 -16.20
N GLU A 10 23.49 4.11 -15.38
CA GLU A 10 22.14 4.32 -14.85
C GLU A 10 22.09 5.51 -13.90
N ALA A 11 23.09 5.64 -13.03
CA ALA A 11 23.26 6.77 -12.13
C ALA A 11 23.50 8.09 -12.91
N LYS A 12 24.28 8.04 -13.98
CA LYS A 12 24.50 9.19 -14.88
C LYS A 12 23.21 9.59 -15.61
N ILE A 13 22.43 8.62 -16.08
CA ILE A 13 21.12 8.87 -16.72
C ILE A 13 20.17 9.51 -15.70
N LEU A 14 20.03 8.95 -14.50
CA LEU A 14 19.14 9.49 -13.46
C LEU A 14 19.58 10.88 -13.00
N SER A 15 20.87 11.11 -12.77
CA SER A 15 21.39 12.45 -12.46
C SER A 15 21.07 13.43 -13.59
N GLY A 16 21.34 13.09 -14.85
CA GLY A 16 20.99 13.87 -16.03
C GLY A 16 19.49 14.16 -16.15
N TYR A 17 18.65 13.17 -15.85
CA TYR A 17 17.20 13.24 -15.96
C TYR A 17 16.63 14.33 -15.06
N TYR A 18 17.11 14.46 -13.83
CA TYR A 18 16.60 15.44 -12.86
C TYR A 18 17.21 16.85 -12.98
N LYS A 19 18.15 17.11 -13.91
CA LYS A 19 18.76 18.45 -14.08
C LYS A 19 17.81 19.46 -14.71
N ASN A 20 16.95 18.97 -15.61
CA ASN A 20 15.91 19.74 -16.26
C ASN A 20 14.65 19.61 -15.40
N GLY A 21 14.41 20.58 -14.52
CA GLY A 21 13.29 20.57 -13.58
C GLY A 21 11.95 20.18 -14.24
N SER A 22 11.06 19.61 -13.42
CA SER A 22 9.72 19.10 -13.78
C SER A 22 9.64 17.66 -14.33
N ARG A 23 10.69 16.86 -14.15
CA ARG A 23 10.72 15.45 -14.58
C ARG A 23 10.55 14.50 -13.39
N SER A 24 9.71 13.49 -13.54
CA SER A 24 9.43 12.47 -12.52
C SER A 24 9.76 11.07 -13.06
N ILE A 25 10.02 10.11 -12.18
CA ILE A 25 10.07 8.68 -12.56
C ILE A 25 9.08 7.89 -11.70
N TRP A 26 8.47 6.87 -12.29
CA TRP A 26 7.70 5.89 -11.55
C TRP A 26 8.63 4.82 -10.98
N LEU A 27 8.56 4.61 -9.66
CA LEU A 27 9.12 3.45 -8.97
C LEU A 27 8.08 2.33 -8.94
N ARG A 28 8.31 1.28 -9.70
CA ARG A 28 7.50 0.07 -9.76
C ARG A 28 8.07 -1.00 -8.85
N GLU A 29 7.25 -1.55 -7.96
CA GLU A 29 7.63 -2.70 -7.14
C GLU A 29 7.14 -4.00 -7.79
N GLY A 30 8.06 -4.83 -8.25
CA GLY A 30 7.79 -6.13 -8.85
C GLY A 30 7.39 -6.14 -10.32
N LYS A 31 7.09 -7.34 -10.82
CA LYS A 31 6.56 -7.58 -12.17
C LYS A 31 5.03 -7.59 -12.11
N GLY A 32 4.40 -6.46 -12.45
CA GLY A 32 2.93 -6.35 -12.49
C GLY A 32 2.40 -4.97 -12.86
N GLY A 33 3.00 -3.88 -12.35
CA GLY A 33 2.56 -2.50 -12.64
C GLY A 33 1.37 -1.98 -11.82
N SER A 34 1.16 -2.49 -10.60
CA SER A 34 -0.02 -2.10 -9.78
C SER A 34 0.31 -1.14 -8.63
N VAL A 35 1.59 -0.89 -8.34
CA VAL A 35 2.05 0.07 -7.32
C VAL A 35 3.17 0.88 -7.94
N TYR A 36 2.87 2.13 -8.29
CA TYR A 36 3.86 3.09 -8.73
C TYR A 36 3.95 4.22 -7.70
N THR A 37 5.15 4.45 -7.17
CA THR A 37 5.44 5.68 -6.43
C THR A 37 6.05 6.67 -7.39
N GLU A 38 5.44 7.84 -7.55
CA GLU A 38 6.07 8.91 -8.32
C GLU A 38 7.21 9.54 -7.51
N ILE A 39 8.37 9.65 -8.14
CA ILE A 39 9.54 10.32 -7.61
C ILE A 39 9.78 11.56 -8.47
N SER A 40 9.56 12.74 -7.90
CA SER A 40 9.54 14.02 -8.62
C SER A 40 10.81 14.88 -8.45
N SER A 41 11.81 14.38 -7.73
CA SER A 41 13.09 15.07 -7.58
C SER A 41 14.24 14.10 -7.33
N PHE A 42 15.47 14.53 -7.64
CA PHE A 42 16.69 13.79 -7.32
C PHE A 42 16.81 13.51 -5.80
N ARG A 43 16.41 14.48 -4.97
CA ARG A 43 16.38 14.32 -3.51
C ARG A 43 15.40 13.25 -3.07
N SER A 44 14.18 13.27 -3.60
CA SER A 44 13.15 12.26 -3.31
C SER A 44 13.57 10.88 -3.81
N LEU A 45 14.29 10.79 -4.92
CA LEU A 45 14.88 9.54 -5.41
C LEU A 45 15.83 8.95 -4.37
N MET A 46 16.76 9.78 -3.87
CA MET A 46 17.72 9.37 -2.86
C MET A 46 17.02 8.95 -1.56
N GLU A 47 16.05 9.73 -1.08
CA GLU A 47 15.28 9.41 0.13
C GLU A 47 14.51 8.09 0.00
N VAL A 48 13.84 7.87 -1.14
CA VAL A 48 13.11 6.63 -1.42
C VAL A 48 14.06 5.45 -1.49
N LEU A 49 15.15 5.53 -2.27
CA LEU A 49 16.13 4.44 -2.36
C LEU A 49 16.75 4.14 -0.99
N HIS A 50 17.06 5.14 -0.17
CA HIS A 50 17.57 4.92 1.19
C HIS A 50 16.55 4.22 2.10
N SER A 51 15.27 4.60 2.04
CA SER A 51 14.19 4.04 2.86
C SER A 51 13.85 2.57 2.55
N LYS A 52 14.19 2.08 1.34
CA LYS A 52 13.87 0.73 0.86
C LYS A 52 14.87 -0.35 1.29
N LYS A 53 15.54 -0.17 2.42
CA LYS A 53 16.56 -1.12 2.91
C LYS A 53 15.94 -2.47 3.26
N GLY A 54 16.44 -3.55 2.66
CA GLY A 54 15.97 -4.90 2.94
C GLY A 54 14.60 -5.26 2.32
N MET A 55 14.06 -4.44 1.41
CA MET A 55 12.77 -4.71 0.74
C MET A 55 12.85 -5.70 -0.44
N PHE A 56 13.91 -6.50 -0.54
CA PHE A 56 14.17 -7.35 -1.71
C PHE A 56 14.08 -8.84 -1.37
N GLU A 57 12.89 -9.31 -0.98
CA GLU A 57 12.57 -10.75 -0.86
C GLU A 57 12.31 -11.37 -2.25
N GLY A 58 13.23 -11.16 -3.20
CA GLY A 58 13.12 -11.67 -4.57
C GLY A 58 12.17 -10.88 -5.49
N ILE A 59 11.79 -9.65 -5.10
CA ILE A 59 10.97 -8.75 -5.90
C ILE A 59 11.83 -7.56 -6.35
N PRO A 60 12.12 -7.39 -7.65
CA PRO A 60 12.91 -6.26 -8.13
C PRO A 60 12.13 -4.96 -8.09
N ILE A 61 12.85 -3.87 -7.87
CA ILE A 61 12.34 -2.50 -8.04
C ILE A 61 12.73 -2.01 -9.43
N VAL A 62 11.80 -1.36 -10.14
CA VAL A 62 12.04 -0.85 -11.49
C VAL A 62 11.73 0.65 -11.54
N LEU A 63 12.69 1.44 -12.02
CA LEU A 63 12.56 2.88 -12.25
C LEU A 63 12.34 3.15 -13.74
N ILE A 64 11.27 3.86 -14.08
CA ILE A 64 10.93 4.26 -15.45
C ILE A 64 10.48 5.73 -15.53
N PRO A 65 10.76 6.47 -16.62
CA PRO A 65 10.27 7.83 -16.81
C PRO A 65 8.76 7.97 -16.65
N PHE A 66 8.32 9.02 -15.95
CA PHE A 66 6.94 9.46 -15.88
C PHE A 66 6.64 10.30 -17.12
N ASN A 67 5.58 9.93 -17.87
CA ASN A 67 5.15 10.58 -19.10
C ASN A 67 6.18 10.44 -20.25
N THR A 68 5.88 9.62 -21.26
CA THR A 68 6.81 9.09 -22.28
C THR A 68 7.28 10.11 -23.34
N SER A 69 7.52 11.38 -23.00
CA SER A 69 8.08 12.37 -23.93
C SER A 69 9.60 12.18 -24.08
N GLY A 70 9.98 11.35 -25.06
CA GLY A 70 11.31 11.33 -25.67
C GLY A 70 12.41 10.52 -24.96
N GLU A 71 12.43 10.42 -23.64
CA GLU A 71 13.46 9.66 -22.90
C GLU A 71 12.97 8.25 -22.54
N LYS A 72 13.78 7.23 -22.86
CA LYS A 72 13.47 5.81 -22.62
C LYS A 72 14.60 5.17 -21.82
N PHE A 73 14.38 4.96 -20.53
CA PHE A 73 15.23 4.10 -19.70
C PHE A 73 14.38 3.23 -18.78
N GLU A 74 14.88 2.04 -18.47
CA GLU A 74 14.31 1.15 -17.46
C GLU A 74 15.47 0.66 -16.60
N ILE A 75 15.49 1.06 -15.32
CA ILE A 75 16.57 0.70 -14.39
C ILE A 75 15.98 -0.28 -13.39
N THR A 76 16.49 -1.50 -13.36
CA THR A 76 16.01 -2.54 -12.46
C THR A 76 17.02 -2.82 -11.36
N ILE A 77 16.54 -2.79 -10.12
CA ILE A 77 17.30 -3.08 -8.90
C ILE A 77 16.77 -4.41 -8.36
N GLN A 78 17.55 -5.47 -8.49
CA GLN A 78 17.14 -6.84 -8.17
C GLN A 78 17.28 -7.17 -6.69
N ASN A 79 18.18 -6.49 -5.98
CA ASN A 79 18.55 -6.81 -4.61
C ASN A 79 19.15 -5.60 -3.87
N ASP A 80 19.36 -5.74 -2.56
CA ASP A 80 19.88 -4.66 -1.73
C ASP A 80 21.32 -4.26 -2.11
N LYS A 81 22.13 -5.20 -2.65
CA LYS A 81 23.49 -4.92 -3.11
C LYS A 81 23.49 -3.95 -4.30
N GLU A 82 22.64 -4.21 -5.29
CA GLU A 82 22.44 -3.33 -6.45
C GLU A 82 21.88 -1.96 -6.05
N ARG A 83 20.93 -1.93 -5.09
CA ARG A 83 20.41 -0.66 -4.54
C ARG A 83 21.52 0.18 -3.93
N VAL A 84 22.35 -0.42 -3.09
CA VAL A 84 23.45 0.26 -2.40
C VAL A 84 24.49 0.77 -3.40
N GLN A 85 24.76 -0.01 -4.45
CA GLN A 85 25.69 0.39 -5.51
C GLN A 85 25.16 1.59 -6.30
N LEU A 86 23.90 1.55 -6.73
CA LEU A 86 23.24 2.67 -7.43
C LEU A 86 23.23 3.94 -6.56
N ILE A 87 22.92 3.83 -5.26
CA ILE A 87 22.97 4.95 -4.31
C ILE A 87 24.38 5.56 -4.26
N SER A 88 25.42 4.71 -4.15
CA SER A 88 26.81 5.18 -4.08
C SER A 88 27.23 5.95 -5.33
N GLN A 89 26.75 5.56 -6.50
CA GLN A 89 27.07 6.22 -7.77
C GLN A 89 26.25 7.48 -7.98
N LEU A 90 24.96 7.49 -7.61
CA LEU A 90 24.14 8.70 -7.60
C LEU A 90 24.77 9.79 -6.71
N GLN A 91 25.31 9.40 -5.55
CA GLN A 91 26.04 10.31 -4.67
C GLN A 91 27.29 10.88 -5.35
N SER A 92 28.10 10.06 -6.02
CA SER A 92 29.32 10.54 -6.69
C SER A 92 29.02 11.52 -7.83
N PHE A 93 27.90 11.35 -8.54
CA PHE A 93 27.43 12.30 -9.55
C PHE A 93 26.85 13.59 -8.95
N GLN A 94 26.18 13.52 -7.81
CA GLN A 94 25.72 14.71 -7.07
C GLN A 94 26.89 15.60 -6.62
N PHE A 95 28.01 14.99 -6.20
CA PHE A 95 29.20 15.72 -5.79
C PHE A 95 30.00 16.32 -6.97
N LYS A 96 30.00 15.69 -8.16
CA LYS A 96 30.61 16.26 -9.37
C LYS A 96 29.86 17.48 -9.93
N GLU A 97 28.55 17.62 -9.67
CA GLU A 97 27.81 18.84 -10.08
C GLU A 97 28.06 20.06 -9.19
N SER A 98 28.49 19.84 -7.95
CA SER A 98 28.68 20.91 -6.97
C SER A 98 29.93 21.76 -7.24
N SER A 99 30.93 21.27 -7.97
CA SER A 99 32.03 22.08 -8.51
C SER A 99 31.57 22.92 -9.70
N ASP A 100 30.80 22.30 -10.60
CA ASP A 100 30.58 22.77 -11.97
C ASP A 100 29.53 23.91 -12.07
N LYS A 101 29.10 24.46 -10.93
CA LYS A 101 28.04 25.49 -10.84
C LYS A 101 28.30 26.64 -9.84
N ILE A 102 29.53 26.86 -9.38
CA ILE A 102 29.81 28.06 -8.58
C ILE A 102 30.29 29.20 -9.48
N THR A 103 29.37 30.05 -9.91
CA THR A 103 29.61 31.51 -9.97
C THR A 103 28.39 32.26 -9.44
N ALA A 104 28.50 32.56 -8.14
CA ALA A 104 28.05 33.75 -7.42
C ALA A 104 26.67 34.34 -7.75
N HIS A 105 25.63 33.89 -7.03
CA HIS A 105 25.11 34.71 -5.93
C HIS A 105 24.28 33.85 -4.96
N GLU A 106 24.54 34.08 -3.66
CA GLU A 106 23.81 33.56 -2.48
C GLU A 106 24.25 32.17 -1.95
N LEU A 107 25.37 32.19 -1.23
CA LEU A 107 25.64 31.33 -0.05
C LEU A 107 24.64 31.74 1.05
N GLU A 108 24.00 30.85 1.82
CA GLU A 108 24.52 29.93 2.87
C GLU A 108 23.45 28.81 3.08
N GLU A 109 23.69 27.50 3.26
CA GLU A 109 24.78 26.68 3.83
C GLU A 109 24.82 25.26 3.20
N PRO A 110 25.98 24.61 3.01
CA PRO A 110 26.05 23.21 2.55
C PRO A 110 26.73 22.22 3.52
N PHE A 111 26.04 21.10 3.74
CA PHE A 111 26.49 19.69 3.81
C PHE A 111 28.01 19.35 3.90
N SER A 112 28.71 19.84 4.91
CA SER A 112 30.15 19.53 5.11
C SER A 112 30.48 18.45 6.15
N LYS A 113 29.53 17.57 6.53
CA LYS A 113 29.78 16.54 7.58
C LYS A 113 29.73 15.07 7.15
N ILE A 114 29.77 14.75 5.86
CA ILE A 114 29.78 13.36 5.40
C ILE A 114 30.88 13.15 4.34
N SER A 115 32.14 13.32 4.73
CA SER A 115 33.26 12.72 3.98
C SER A 115 34.57 12.81 4.76
N GLU A 116 34.77 11.92 5.73
CA GLU A 116 36.12 11.48 6.10
C GLU A 116 36.13 9.96 6.30
N VAL A 117 36.19 9.24 5.19
CA VAL A 117 36.72 7.86 5.16
C VAL A 117 38.00 7.90 4.35
N LYS A 118 39.15 7.90 5.02
CA LYS A 118 40.41 7.53 4.39
C LYS A 118 40.59 6.01 4.47
N LYS A 119 40.70 5.43 3.27
CA LYS A 119 41.60 4.33 2.84
C LYS A 119 41.40 2.90 3.41
N ILE A 120 40.79 2.09 2.54
CA ILE A 120 41.20 0.75 2.04
C ILE A 120 42.05 -0.14 2.96
N ASN A 121 41.48 -1.27 3.44
CA ASN A 121 42.01 -2.62 3.18
C ASN A 121 41.00 -3.73 3.58
N TYR A 122 40.91 -4.77 2.75
CA TYR A 122 40.05 -5.95 2.93
C TYR A 122 40.43 -6.72 4.21
N ASN A 123 39.47 -6.97 5.12
CA ASN A 123 39.65 -7.78 6.33
C ASN A 123 38.39 -8.66 6.56
N PRO A 124 38.49 -9.97 6.89
CA PRO A 124 37.36 -10.91 6.97
C PRO A 124 36.30 -10.67 8.06
N ASN A 125 36.24 -9.48 8.67
CA ASN A 125 35.30 -9.16 9.75
C ASN A 125 33.91 -8.67 9.28
N ASN A 126 33.57 -8.83 8.00
CA ASN A 126 32.31 -8.31 7.46
C ASN A 126 31.03 -8.98 7.98
N GLN A 127 31.11 -10.13 8.67
CA GLN A 127 29.94 -10.66 9.39
C GLN A 127 29.58 -9.87 10.66
N LYS A 128 30.49 -9.05 11.20
CA LYS A 128 30.21 -8.19 12.36
C LYS A 128 29.64 -6.83 11.96
N LEU A 129 29.73 -6.43 10.68
CA LEU A 129 29.33 -5.10 10.20
C LEU A 129 27.90 -5.06 9.61
N GLU A 130 27.30 -6.19 9.22
CA GLU A 130 25.89 -6.22 8.81
C GLU A 130 24.92 -6.08 9.99
N ILE A 131 25.34 -6.46 11.20
CA ILE A 131 24.54 -6.30 12.42
C ILE A 131 24.49 -4.83 12.89
N MET A 132 25.50 -4.02 12.53
CA MET A 132 25.61 -2.63 13.01
C MET A 132 25.06 -1.55 12.05
N LYS A 133 24.49 -1.90 10.89
CA LYS A 133 24.00 -0.87 9.94
C LYS A 133 22.50 -0.54 10.03
N ASN A 134 21.74 -1.14 10.93
CA ASN A 134 20.37 -0.75 11.26
C ASN A 134 20.17 -0.88 12.77
N ASN A 135 20.96 -0.17 13.59
CA ASN A 135 20.69 -0.12 15.01
C ASN A 135 19.42 0.71 15.25
N PRO A 136 18.27 0.11 15.59
CA PRO A 136 17.04 0.85 15.75
C PRO A 136 17.06 1.72 17.03
N PHE A 137 18.12 1.60 17.85
CA PHE A 137 18.35 2.39 19.05
C PHE A 137 19.13 3.70 18.80
N GLU A 138 19.55 3.99 17.56
CA GLU A 138 20.30 5.21 17.19
C GLU A 138 19.42 6.37 16.70
N SER A 139 18.15 6.13 16.37
CA SER A 139 17.26 7.17 15.85
C SER A 139 16.66 8.04 16.97
N LYS A 140 16.54 9.35 16.74
CA LYS A 140 15.98 10.31 17.72
C LYS A 140 14.45 10.44 17.66
N LYS A 141 13.79 9.83 16.67
CA LYS A 141 12.34 9.90 16.44
C LYS A 141 11.67 8.56 16.80
N ALA A 142 10.34 8.54 16.93
CA ALA A 142 9.59 7.40 17.44
C ALA A 142 9.55 6.25 16.42
N ASP A 143 10.51 5.32 16.51
CA ASP A 143 10.71 4.27 15.50
C ASP A 143 10.67 2.83 16.09
N LEU A 144 10.34 2.68 17.38
CA LEU A 144 10.24 1.38 18.04
C LEU A 144 8.80 1.09 18.48
N GLN A 145 8.19 0.02 17.97
CA GLN A 145 6.99 -0.54 18.56
C GLN A 145 7.39 -1.31 19.82
N VAL A 146 7.02 -0.79 20.99
CA VAL A 146 7.47 -1.33 22.28
C VAL A 146 6.28 -1.79 23.11
N LYS A 147 6.40 -2.99 23.68
CA LYS A 147 5.52 -3.50 24.72
C LYS A 147 6.31 -3.97 25.93
N ILE A 148 5.97 -3.49 27.12
CA ILE A 148 6.61 -3.81 28.40
C ILE A 148 5.57 -4.45 29.32
N ASN A 149 5.86 -5.64 29.84
CA ASN A 149 4.97 -6.36 30.76
C ASN A 149 5.65 -6.58 32.11
N LEU A 150 4.94 -6.26 33.19
CA LEU A 150 5.33 -6.61 34.55
C LEU A 150 4.85 -8.03 34.89
N PRO A 151 5.57 -8.77 35.75
CA PRO A 151 5.12 -10.06 36.27
C PRO A 151 3.72 -9.97 36.90
N GLY A 152 2.87 -10.97 36.66
CA GLY A 152 1.55 -11.07 37.28
C GLY A 152 0.48 -10.08 36.80
N GLN A 153 0.79 -9.16 35.87
CA GLN A 153 -0.20 -8.20 35.34
C GLN A 153 -0.85 -8.67 34.04
N GLN A 154 -2.19 -8.59 33.97
CA GLN A 154 -2.95 -8.89 32.75
C GLN A 154 -2.81 -7.83 31.65
N LYS A 155 -2.51 -6.57 32.03
CA LYS A 155 -2.32 -5.46 31.09
C LYS A 155 -0.86 -5.04 31.03
N PRO A 156 -0.34 -4.69 29.83
CA PRO A 156 1.02 -4.19 29.69
C PRO A 156 1.22 -2.88 30.44
N PHE A 157 2.40 -2.72 31.05
CA PHE A 157 2.84 -1.47 31.65
C PHE A 157 3.05 -0.38 30.58
N PHE A 158 3.44 -0.78 29.36
CA PHE A 158 3.54 0.10 28.19
C PHE A 158 3.25 -0.70 26.91
N ASP A 159 2.53 -0.13 25.94
CA ASP A 159 2.19 -0.77 24.65
C ASP A 159 1.92 0.30 23.56
N LYS A 160 2.97 0.99 23.12
CA LYS A 160 2.93 2.09 22.12
C LYS A 160 4.29 2.25 21.41
N MET A 161 4.36 3.18 20.46
CA MET A 161 5.63 3.61 19.87
C MET A 161 6.48 4.36 20.89
N SER A 162 7.79 4.11 20.90
CA SER A 162 8.75 4.77 21.78
C SER A 162 10.02 5.17 21.02
N THR A 163 10.73 6.15 21.55
CA THR A 163 12.11 6.48 21.15
C THR A 163 13.09 5.71 22.05
N PRO A 164 14.33 5.49 21.62
CA PRO A 164 15.36 4.85 22.45
C PRO A 164 15.56 5.56 23.80
N ALA A 165 15.51 6.89 23.82
CA ALA A 165 15.61 7.68 25.06
C ALA A 165 14.39 7.49 25.98
N ASN A 166 13.18 7.51 25.43
CA ASN A 166 11.95 7.33 26.21
C ASN A 166 11.81 5.88 26.71
N LEU A 167 12.31 4.90 25.94
CA LEU A 167 12.38 3.50 26.32
C LEU A 167 13.20 3.29 27.60
N THR A 168 14.37 3.93 27.72
CA THR A 168 15.19 3.88 28.94
C THR A 168 14.41 4.34 30.17
N THR A 169 13.72 5.49 30.07
CA THR A 169 12.91 6.01 31.18
C THR A 169 11.74 5.08 31.55
N GLN A 170 11.12 4.44 30.55
CA GLN A 170 10.02 3.50 30.79
C GLN A 170 10.49 2.22 31.45
N ILE A 171 11.62 1.66 31.01
CA ILE A 171 12.22 0.46 31.59
C ILE A 171 12.66 0.71 33.03
N GLN A 172 13.26 1.87 33.31
CA GLN A 172 13.65 2.23 34.67
C GLN A 172 12.43 2.35 35.61
N LYS A 173 11.34 2.98 35.14
CA LYS A 173 10.08 3.08 35.90
C LYS A 173 9.38 1.73 36.10
N ALA A 174 9.49 0.83 35.14
CA ALA A 174 8.97 -0.53 35.26
C ALA A 174 9.83 -1.37 36.21
N GLY A 175 11.15 -1.22 36.13
CA GLY A 175 12.14 -1.89 36.97
C GLY A 175 11.96 -1.63 38.47
N GLN A 176 11.67 -0.38 38.83
CA GLN A 176 11.37 0.00 40.22
C GLN A 176 10.15 -0.72 40.82
N LYS A 177 9.30 -1.34 39.98
CA LYS A 177 8.11 -2.08 40.41
C LYS A 177 8.33 -3.60 40.50
N LEU A 178 9.53 -4.08 40.20
CA LEU A 178 9.90 -5.50 40.30
C LEU A 178 10.38 -5.86 41.71
N GLU A 179 10.21 -7.11 42.11
CA GLU A 179 10.91 -7.69 43.27
C GLU A 179 12.35 -8.11 42.92
N GLU A 180 13.21 -8.35 43.92
CA GLU A 180 14.67 -8.59 43.72
C GLU A 180 15.01 -9.71 42.73
N LYS A 181 14.14 -10.73 42.58
CA LYS A 181 14.36 -11.87 41.69
C LYS A 181 13.53 -11.82 40.40
N GLU A 182 12.79 -10.74 40.17
CA GLU A 182 11.90 -10.64 39.03
C GLU A 182 12.57 -10.05 37.79
N SER A 183 12.00 -10.38 36.63
CA SER A 183 12.45 -9.89 35.33
C SER A 183 11.31 -9.18 34.59
N LEU A 184 11.66 -8.13 33.87
CA LEU A 184 10.77 -7.39 32.99
C LEU A 184 10.72 -8.04 31.61
N ARG A 185 9.53 -8.36 31.10
CA ARG A 185 9.41 -8.84 29.72
C ARG A 185 9.24 -7.66 28.77
N ILE A 186 10.11 -7.58 27.77
CA ILE A 186 10.13 -6.51 26.77
C ILE A 186 9.94 -7.13 25.38
N ASN A 187 9.06 -6.55 24.59
CA ASN A 187 8.93 -6.80 23.17
C ASN A 187 9.24 -5.53 22.39
N ILE A 188 10.14 -5.62 21.42
CA ILE A 188 10.52 -4.54 20.52
C ILE A 188 10.41 -5.06 19.10
N ASN A 189 9.60 -4.41 18.26
CA ASN A 189 9.46 -4.74 16.84
C ASN A 189 9.30 -6.26 16.56
N GLY A 190 8.55 -6.96 17.42
CA GLY A 190 8.29 -8.40 17.29
C GLY A 190 9.30 -9.34 17.98
N ALA A 191 10.48 -8.86 18.39
CA ALA A 191 11.43 -9.64 19.19
C ALA A 191 11.12 -9.51 20.68
N SER A 192 11.08 -10.64 21.41
CA SER A 192 10.78 -10.67 22.86
C SER A 192 11.97 -11.18 23.66
N PHE A 193 12.26 -10.54 24.77
CA PHE A 193 13.33 -10.91 25.70
C PHE A 193 13.01 -10.43 27.13
N GLU A 194 13.76 -10.90 28.12
CA GLU A 194 13.56 -10.58 29.53
C GLU A 194 14.79 -9.86 30.10
N ILE A 195 14.56 -8.81 30.90
CA ILE A 195 15.62 -8.06 31.58
C ILE A 195 15.43 -8.18 33.10
N PRO A 196 16.41 -8.71 33.85
CA PRO A 196 16.32 -8.82 35.31
C PRO A 196 16.37 -7.45 35.99
N LYS A 197 15.75 -7.33 37.16
CA LYS A 197 15.64 -6.05 37.90
C LYS A 197 16.97 -5.31 38.01
N GLU A 198 18.08 -5.98 38.34
CA GLU A 198 19.36 -5.30 38.55
C GLU A 198 19.91 -4.64 37.29
N LYS A 199 19.41 -5.02 36.10
CA LYS A 199 19.77 -4.42 34.81
C LYS A 199 18.77 -3.36 34.33
N THR A 200 17.63 -3.21 35.01
CA THR A 200 16.64 -2.15 34.74
C THR A 200 16.95 -0.84 35.47
N GLU A 201 17.86 -0.86 36.44
CA GLU A 201 18.18 0.29 37.32
C GLU A 201 19.59 0.87 37.09
N LYS A 202 20.41 0.26 36.24
CA LYS A 202 21.80 0.67 35.95
C LYS A 202 21.87 1.74 34.84
N GLY A 203 22.96 2.54 34.81
CA GLY A 203 23.16 3.60 33.81
C GLY A 203 23.20 3.17 32.34
N ASN A 204 23.34 1.87 32.07
CA ASN A 204 23.52 1.31 30.72
C ASN A 204 22.30 0.47 30.26
N ILE A 205 21.07 0.87 30.63
CA ILE A 205 19.83 0.18 30.25
C ILE A 205 19.73 0.01 28.73
N LEU A 206 20.03 1.06 27.96
CA LEU A 206 19.87 1.02 26.51
C LEU A 206 20.82 0.03 25.83
N GLU A 207 22.08 -0.03 26.26
CA GLU A 207 23.06 -1.01 25.76
C GLU A 207 22.63 -2.44 26.10
N THR A 208 22.07 -2.65 27.30
CA THR A 208 21.54 -3.95 27.72
C THR A 208 20.36 -4.37 26.84
N VAL A 209 19.41 -3.47 26.63
CA VAL A 209 18.22 -3.70 25.78
C VAL A 209 18.64 -3.99 24.34
N GLN A 210 19.60 -3.24 23.81
CA GLN A 210 20.12 -3.45 22.47
C GLN A 210 20.77 -4.85 22.35
N SER A 211 21.61 -5.23 23.32
CA SER A 211 22.28 -6.54 23.30
C SER A 211 21.29 -7.70 23.35
N GLU A 212 20.26 -7.63 24.21
CA GLU A 212 19.24 -8.68 24.31
C GLU A 212 18.33 -8.74 23.06
N TYR A 213 18.01 -7.58 22.48
CA TYR A 213 17.29 -7.50 21.21
C TYR A 213 18.06 -8.17 20.06
N GLU A 214 19.37 -7.91 19.94
CA GLU A 214 20.22 -8.53 18.92
C GLU A 214 20.32 -10.06 19.11
N LYS A 215 20.38 -10.55 20.35
CA LYS A 215 20.36 -11.99 20.64
C LYS A 215 19.03 -12.64 20.25
N ALA A 216 17.91 -12.02 20.59
CA ALA A 216 16.58 -12.52 20.25
C ALA A 216 16.36 -12.60 18.72
N GLN A 217 16.90 -11.64 17.96
CA GLN A 217 16.85 -11.66 16.50
C GLN A 217 17.67 -12.80 15.90
N LYS A 218 18.87 -13.10 16.43
CA LYS A 218 19.69 -14.23 15.98
C LYS A 218 19.04 -15.58 16.24
N ASN A 219 18.41 -15.75 17.40
CA ASN A 219 17.73 -17.00 17.75
C ASN A 219 16.50 -17.26 16.85
N ASN A 220 15.80 -16.20 16.43
CA ASN A 220 14.69 -16.31 15.47
C ASN A 220 15.14 -16.71 14.05
N ILE A 221 16.39 -16.43 13.69
CA ILE A 221 16.98 -16.82 12.40
C ILE A 221 17.44 -18.29 12.46
N GLN A 222 18.09 -18.71 13.55
CA GLN A 222 18.53 -20.10 13.75
C GLN A 222 17.37 -21.10 13.89
N ALA A 223 16.29 -20.75 14.59
CA ALA A 223 15.11 -21.60 14.71
C ALA A 223 14.38 -21.86 13.37
N LYS A 224 14.64 -21.01 12.37
CA LYS A 224 14.11 -21.10 11.00
C LYS A 224 14.96 -22.02 10.10
N GLU A 225 16.21 -22.30 10.48
CA GLU A 225 17.13 -23.17 9.74
C GLU A 225 17.12 -24.62 10.27
N GLU A 226 16.68 -24.84 11.52
CA GLU A 226 16.57 -26.19 12.11
C GLU A 226 15.26 -26.91 11.76
N THR A 227 14.20 -26.18 11.42
CA THR A 227 12.90 -26.77 11.01
C THR A 227 12.86 -27.26 9.57
N ASP A 228 13.81 -26.85 8.72
CA ASP A 228 13.91 -27.24 7.32
C ASP A 228 14.89 -28.41 7.06
N ASN A 229 15.58 -28.92 8.10
CA ASN A 229 16.69 -29.88 7.95
C ASN A 229 16.37 -31.36 8.30
N GLU A 230 15.15 -31.70 8.74
CA GLU A 230 14.76 -33.11 8.97
C GLU A 230 14.11 -33.79 7.76
N GLU A 231 13.57 -33.06 6.78
CA GLU A 231 12.97 -33.65 5.57
C GLU A 231 13.96 -33.87 4.40
N ALA A 232 15.18 -33.32 4.49
CA ALA A 232 16.14 -33.28 3.37
C ALA A 232 17.18 -34.43 3.35
N LYS A 233 17.03 -35.48 4.17
CA LYS A 233 17.99 -36.62 4.23
C LYS A 233 17.58 -37.88 3.47
N ARG A 234 16.62 -37.79 2.56
CA ARG A 234 16.35 -38.87 1.61
C ARG A 234 16.41 -38.30 0.21
N THR A 235 17.31 -38.86 -0.60
CA THR A 235 17.56 -38.62 -2.04
C THR A 235 18.67 -37.61 -2.39
N GLU A 236 19.92 -37.98 -2.09
CA GLU A 236 21.01 -37.85 -3.08
C GLU A 236 20.69 -38.89 -4.19
N SER A 237 20.84 -38.66 -5.51
CA SER A 237 22.07 -38.27 -6.21
C SER A 237 21.78 -37.87 -7.67
N GLN A 238 22.73 -37.09 -8.21
CA GLN A 238 23.11 -36.90 -9.62
C GLN A 238 22.65 -35.63 -10.35
N GLN A 239 23.70 -34.86 -10.67
CA GLN A 239 23.78 -33.59 -11.37
C GLN A 239 23.45 -33.74 -12.87
N ASN A 240 22.86 -32.70 -13.48
CA ASN A 240 23.62 -31.82 -14.38
C ASN A 240 22.75 -30.67 -14.95
N GLU A 241 23.36 -29.48 -14.87
CA GLU A 241 23.24 -28.28 -15.71
C GLU A 241 21.89 -27.53 -15.86
N ALA A 242 21.92 -26.26 -15.45
CA ALA A 242 20.85 -25.27 -15.58
C ALA A 242 20.78 -24.69 -17.02
N PRO A 243 19.63 -24.08 -17.37
CA PRO A 243 19.66 -22.62 -17.37
C PRO A 243 18.53 -22.01 -16.52
N ALA A 244 18.80 -20.79 -16.07
CA ALA A 244 18.00 -19.89 -15.23
C ALA A 244 16.48 -20.15 -15.21
N LYS A 245 16.00 -20.83 -14.17
CA LYS A 245 14.58 -20.83 -13.82
C LYS A 245 14.26 -19.53 -13.09
N GLN A 246 13.48 -18.67 -13.74
CA GLN A 246 12.55 -17.79 -13.03
C GLN A 246 11.86 -18.66 -11.97
N LYS A 247 11.90 -18.29 -10.68
CA LYS A 247 11.05 -18.93 -9.67
C LYS A 247 9.60 -18.78 -10.14
N GLU A 248 9.05 -19.81 -10.77
CA GLU A 248 7.64 -19.84 -11.13
C GLU A 248 6.85 -19.67 -9.84
N LYS A 249 6.07 -18.59 -9.75
CA LYS A 249 5.12 -18.44 -8.64
C LYS A 249 4.19 -19.66 -8.67
N THR A 250 4.07 -20.32 -7.52
CA THR A 250 3.15 -21.45 -7.39
C THR A 250 1.72 -20.97 -7.59
N ASN A 251 0.81 -21.86 -8.01
CA ASN A 251 -0.60 -21.52 -8.16
C ASN A 251 -1.19 -20.92 -6.87
N PHE A 252 -0.78 -21.43 -5.71
CA PHE A 252 -1.14 -20.87 -4.41
C PHE A 252 -0.66 -19.42 -4.22
N GLY A 253 0.59 -19.11 -4.60
CA GLY A 253 1.12 -17.74 -4.55
C GLY A 253 0.33 -16.77 -5.42
N TYR A 254 -0.07 -17.17 -6.63
CA TYR A 254 -0.92 -16.36 -7.49
C TYR A 254 -2.29 -16.06 -6.87
N LEU A 255 -2.92 -17.06 -6.25
CA LEU A 255 -4.22 -16.86 -5.60
C LEU A 255 -4.12 -15.92 -4.41
N LYS A 256 -3.05 -16.01 -3.60
CA LYS A 256 -2.78 -15.05 -2.51
C LYS A 256 -2.64 -13.62 -3.03
N ASP A 257 -1.81 -13.44 -4.06
CA ASP A 257 -1.59 -12.13 -4.67
C ASP A 257 -2.89 -11.56 -5.25
N GLN A 258 -3.69 -12.39 -5.92
CA GLN A 258 -4.98 -11.97 -6.49
C GLN A 258 -5.94 -11.48 -5.39
N ILE A 259 -6.08 -12.23 -4.28
CA ILE A 259 -6.92 -11.83 -3.14
C ILE A 259 -6.41 -10.52 -2.50
N LYS A 260 -5.08 -10.40 -2.34
CA LYS A 260 -4.43 -9.18 -1.83
C LYS A 260 -4.73 -7.97 -2.71
N TYR A 261 -4.52 -8.08 -4.02
CA TYR A 261 -4.72 -6.98 -4.97
C TYR A 261 -6.18 -6.65 -5.20
N LEU A 262 -7.09 -7.59 -4.97
CA LEU A 262 -8.53 -7.31 -4.86
C LEU A 262 -8.87 -6.50 -3.58
N GLY A 263 -7.94 -6.29 -2.65
CA GLY A 263 -8.15 -5.48 -1.45
C GLY A 263 -8.86 -6.23 -0.31
N MET A 264 -8.87 -7.57 -0.38
CA MET A 264 -9.45 -8.45 0.64
C MET A 264 -8.46 -8.79 1.77
N GLY A 265 -7.19 -8.38 1.63
CA GLY A 265 -6.17 -8.48 2.68
C GLY A 265 -5.27 -9.70 2.56
N GLU A 266 -4.50 -9.95 3.62
CA GLU A 266 -3.47 -10.99 3.70
C GLU A 266 -3.61 -11.81 5.00
N ASP A 267 -4.85 -12.01 5.46
CA ASP A 267 -5.12 -12.67 6.72
C ASP A 267 -4.52 -14.09 6.78
N PRO A 268 -3.73 -14.44 7.82
CA PRO A 268 -3.11 -15.76 7.92
C PRO A 268 -4.10 -16.92 8.00
N ALA A 269 -5.26 -16.74 8.65
CA ALA A 269 -6.27 -17.79 8.75
C ALA A 269 -6.92 -18.05 7.38
N MET A 270 -7.20 -16.99 6.61
CA MET A 270 -7.61 -17.08 5.21
C MET A 270 -6.58 -17.82 4.36
N HIS A 271 -5.29 -17.49 4.48
CA HIS A 271 -4.23 -18.21 3.73
C HIS A 271 -4.19 -19.70 4.07
N LYS A 272 -4.36 -20.06 5.35
CA LYS A 272 -4.40 -21.46 5.80
C LYS A 272 -5.63 -22.18 5.24
N GLU A 273 -6.79 -21.53 5.23
CA GLU A 273 -8.00 -22.10 4.63
C GLU A 273 -7.84 -22.32 3.12
N LEU A 274 -7.26 -21.33 2.41
CA LEU A 274 -6.98 -21.43 0.98
C LEU A 274 -6.04 -22.60 0.67
N ALA A 275 -4.98 -22.78 1.46
CA ALA A 275 -4.05 -23.89 1.30
C ALA A 275 -4.76 -25.25 1.50
N LYS A 276 -5.62 -25.36 2.52
CA LYS A 276 -6.41 -26.56 2.77
C LYS A 276 -7.37 -26.87 1.61
N LYS A 277 -8.12 -25.87 1.13
CA LYS A 277 -9.12 -26.06 0.07
C LYS A 277 -8.47 -26.36 -1.28
N THR A 278 -7.37 -25.69 -1.63
CA THR A 278 -6.61 -25.98 -2.85
C THR A 278 -5.96 -27.37 -2.83
N GLY A 279 -5.54 -27.88 -1.66
CA GLY A 279 -5.01 -29.23 -1.49
C GLY A 279 -6.05 -30.36 -1.46
N SER A 280 -7.34 -30.06 -1.28
CA SER A 280 -8.39 -31.07 -1.06
C SER A 280 -8.83 -31.88 -2.28
N GLY A 281 -8.38 -31.49 -3.49
CA GLY A 281 -8.76 -32.15 -4.75
C GLY A 281 -10.16 -31.82 -5.26
N VAL A 282 -10.96 -31.03 -4.53
CA VAL A 282 -12.31 -30.61 -4.94
C VAL A 282 -12.24 -29.71 -6.18
N LYS A 283 -13.15 -29.94 -7.15
CA LYS A 283 -13.21 -29.19 -8.41
C LYS A 283 -13.62 -27.73 -8.23
N GLU A 284 -14.53 -27.45 -7.31
CA GLU A 284 -15.07 -26.11 -7.05
C GLU A 284 -15.22 -25.90 -5.54
N PHE A 285 -14.81 -24.73 -5.06
CA PHE A 285 -15.00 -24.37 -3.66
C PHE A 285 -15.14 -22.86 -3.51
N SER A 286 -15.74 -22.43 -2.39
CA SER A 286 -15.83 -21.02 -2.06
C SER A 286 -15.18 -20.72 -0.71
N MET A 287 -14.71 -19.49 -0.52
CA MET A 287 -14.23 -18.97 0.76
C MET A 287 -14.97 -17.68 1.11
N VAL A 288 -15.27 -17.48 2.39
CA VAL A 288 -15.97 -16.30 2.88
C VAL A 288 -14.99 -15.40 3.61
N ILE A 289 -14.98 -14.12 3.26
CA ILE A 289 -14.20 -13.08 3.91
C ILE A 289 -15.15 -11.98 4.36
N THR A 290 -15.12 -11.62 5.64
CA THR A 290 -15.90 -10.49 6.16
C THR A 290 -15.06 -9.22 6.15
N SER A 291 -15.70 -8.07 6.01
CA SER A 291 -15.04 -6.76 6.02
C SER A 291 -15.87 -5.72 6.77
N ASP A 292 -15.17 -4.90 7.54
CA ASP A 292 -15.67 -3.70 8.22
C ASP A 292 -15.57 -2.43 7.37
N LYS A 293 -15.14 -2.55 6.10
CA LYS A 293 -14.86 -1.42 5.19
C LYS A 293 -16.11 -0.76 4.60
N ALA A 294 -17.31 -1.12 5.08
CA ALA A 294 -18.55 -0.46 4.69
C ALA A 294 -18.49 1.03 5.03
N SER A 295 -19.10 1.89 4.21
CA SER A 295 -19.00 3.34 4.43
C SER A 295 -19.95 3.84 5.51
N PHE A 296 -20.94 3.03 5.89
CA PHE A 296 -21.94 3.34 6.90
C PHE A 296 -21.80 2.40 8.11
N LYS A 297 -21.90 2.98 9.33
CA LYS A 297 -21.55 2.31 10.60
C LYS A 297 -22.32 1.01 10.89
N ASN A 298 -23.51 0.86 10.32
CA ASN A 298 -24.41 -0.29 10.57
C ASN A 298 -24.48 -1.26 9.38
N SER A 299 -23.53 -1.12 8.45
CA SER A 299 -23.41 -1.99 7.30
C SER A 299 -22.28 -2.99 7.49
N LYS A 300 -22.55 -4.25 7.20
CA LYS A 300 -21.56 -5.34 7.18
C LYS A 300 -21.35 -5.80 5.75
N VAL A 301 -20.12 -6.14 5.41
CA VAL A 301 -19.78 -6.65 4.08
C VAL A 301 -19.23 -8.06 4.21
N GLU A 302 -19.72 -8.93 3.34
CA GLU A 302 -19.23 -10.29 3.16
C GLU A 302 -18.84 -10.49 1.69
N PHE A 303 -17.70 -11.13 1.46
CA PHE A 303 -17.23 -11.53 0.15
C PHE A 303 -17.14 -13.06 0.08
N THR A 304 -17.86 -13.67 -0.85
CA THR A 304 -17.75 -15.10 -1.15
C THR A 304 -16.95 -15.29 -2.43
N LEU A 305 -15.71 -15.73 -2.29
CA LEU A 305 -14.75 -15.95 -3.36
C LEU A 305 -14.96 -17.33 -3.96
N ASN A 306 -15.18 -17.42 -5.27
CA ASN A 306 -15.49 -18.68 -5.95
C ASN A 306 -14.28 -19.17 -6.76
N PHE A 307 -13.80 -20.35 -6.41
CA PHE A 307 -12.63 -20.98 -7.00
C PHE A 307 -13.01 -22.21 -7.80
N GLN A 308 -12.29 -22.43 -8.89
CA GLN A 308 -12.47 -23.62 -9.73
C GLN A 308 -11.11 -24.19 -10.14
N LYS A 309 -10.97 -25.50 -10.04
CA LYS A 309 -9.82 -26.25 -10.55
C LYS A 309 -10.04 -26.58 -12.03
N SER A 310 -9.11 -26.13 -12.87
CA SER A 310 -9.13 -26.45 -14.30
C SER A 310 -8.74 -27.90 -14.53
N SER A 311 -9.55 -28.62 -15.31
CA SER A 311 -9.23 -30.00 -15.72
C SER A 311 -8.08 -30.06 -16.74
N ALA A 312 -7.80 -28.95 -17.45
CA ALA A 312 -6.78 -28.91 -18.49
C ALA A 312 -5.35 -28.82 -17.93
N ASN A 313 -5.16 -28.17 -16.78
CA ASN A 313 -3.83 -27.92 -16.23
C ASN A 313 -3.74 -28.14 -14.71
N ASN A 314 -4.80 -28.66 -14.08
CA ASN A 314 -4.90 -28.91 -12.64
C ASN A 314 -4.64 -27.69 -11.74
N LYS A 315 -4.64 -26.45 -12.28
CA LYS A 315 -4.49 -25.21 -11.52
C LYS A 315 -5.85 -24.74 -10.99
N VAL A 316 -5.85 -24.13 -9.82
CA VAL A 316 -7.04 -23.49 -9.22
C VAL A 316 -7.07 -22.02 -9.62
N TYR A 317 -8.23 -21.53 -10.00
CA TYR A 317 -8.47 -20.15 -10.42
C TYR A 317 -9.55 -19.52 -9.55
N LEU A 318 -9.31 -18.29 -9.09
CA LEU A 318 -10.35 -17.45 -8.52
C LEU A 318 -11.08 -16.75 -9.69
N ASN A 319 -12.34 -17.13 -9.91
CA ASN A 319 -13.09 -16.69 -11.10
C ASN A 319 -13.96 -15.47 -10.79
N THR A 320 -14.69 -15.54 -9.69
CA THR A 320 -15.64 -14.50 -9.28
C THR A 320 -15.61 -14.31 -7.77
N PHE A 321 -16.13 -13.18 -7.32
CA PHE A 321 -16.49 -12.99 -5.93
C PHE A 321 -17.89 -12.38 -5.84
N LEU A 322 -18.73 -12.93 -4.98
CA LEU A 322 -20.01 -12.34 -4.60
C LEU A 322 -19.74 -11.34 -3.48
N ALA A 323 -20.14 -10.09 -3.67
CA ALA A 323 -20.16 -9.11 -2.61
C ALA A 323 -21.57 -8.95 -2.07
N THR A 324 -21.70 -9.02 -0.75
CA THR A 324 -22.96 -8.90 -0.01
C THR A 324 -22.85 -7.76 0.97
N LEU A 325 -23.67 -6.73 0.81
CA LEU A 325 -23.78 -5.59 1.71
C LEU A 325 -25.09 -5.73 2.51
N LYS A 326 -24.98 -5.92 3.82
CA LYS A 326 -26.12 -6.04 4.73
C LYS A 326 -26.21 -4.79 5.60
N ASN A 327 -27.40 -4.24 5.73
CA ASN A 327 -27.70 -3.16 6.67
C ASN A 327 -28.68 -3.66 7.73
N GLU A 328 -28.20 -3.80 8.96
CA GLU A 328 -28.98 -4.44 10.03
C GLU A 328 -30.14 -3.56 10.51
N GLU A 329 -29.93 -2.24 10.61
CA GLU A 329 -30.98 -1.30 11.04
C GLU A 329 -32.16 -1.25 10.09
N LYS A 330 -31.86 -1.35 8.80
CA LYS A 330 -32.82 -1.08 7.72
C LYS A 330 -33.31 -2.38 7.08
N ASN A 331 -32.85 -3.53 7.60
CA ASN A 331 -33.14 -4.89 7.15
C ASN A 331 -33.03 -5.05 5.63
N THR A 332 -31.94 -4.54 5.05
CA THR A 332 -31.68 -4.65 3.61
C THR A 332 -30.42 -5.44 3.34
N GLU A 333 -30.45 -6.22 2.25
CA GLU A 333 -29.32 -6.98 1.77
C GLU A 333 -29.20 -6.79 0.25
N LEU A 334 -28.03 -6.32 -0.19
CA LEU A 334 -27.71 -6.20 -1.61
C LEU A 334 -26.56 -7.14 -1.98
N THR A 335 -26.75 -7.86 -3.07
CA THR A 335 -25.79 -8.85 -3.56
C THR A 335 -25.48 -8.65 -5.03
N HIS A 336 -24.20 -8.68 -5.39
CA HIS A 336 -23.73 -8.62 -6.77
C HIS A 336 -22.44 -9.44 -6.95
N THR A 337 -22.38 -10.23 -8.03
CA THR A 337 -21.21 -11.04 -8.37
C THR A 337 -20.30 -10.28 -9.32
N PHE A 338 -19.04 -10.11 -8.94
CA PHE A 338 -18.00 -9.47 -9.74
C PHE A 338 -17.02 -10.51 -10.28
N SER A 339 -16.41 -10.23 -11.43
CA SER A 339 -15.29 -11.03 -11.92
C SER A 339 -14.05 -10.73 -11.09
N ALA A 340 -13.36 -11.76 -10.63
CA ALA A 340 -12.09 -11.63 -9.92
C ALA A 340 -10.90 -11.41 -10.87
N ASN A 341 -11.11 -11.60 -12.17
CA ASN A 341 -10.15 -11.26 -13.23
C ASN A 341 -10.41 -9.85 -13.79
N GLY A 342 -11.45 -9.16 -13.31
CA GLY A 342 -11.69 -7.75 -13.60
C GLY A 342 -10.77 -6.85 -12.77
N ARG A 343 -10.87 -5.52 -12.96
CA ARG A 343 -10.13 -4.55 -12.11
C ARG A 343 -10.90 -4.08 -10.87
N ILE A 344 -12.17 -4.45 -10.73
CA ILE A 344 -13.00 -4.04 -9.59
C ILE A 344 -12.46 -4.67 -8.31
N THR A 345 -11.95 -3.82 -7.43
CA THR A 345 -11.51 -4.20 -6.09
C THR A 345 -12.69 -4.38 -5.13
N ALA A 346 -12.46 -4.97 -3.97
CA ALA A 346 -13.40 -5.11 -2.88
C ALA A 346 -13.99 -3.75 -2.46
N LYS A 347 -13.18 -2.69 -2.39
CA LYS A 347 -13.70 -1.36 -2.02
C LYS A 347 -14.59 -0.77 -3.11
N GLU A 348 -14.24 -0.96 -4.37
CA GLU A 348 -15.05 -0.51 -5.50
C GLU A 348 -16.37 -1.30 -5.61
N ALA A 349 -16.35 -2.61 -5.34
CA ALA A 349 -17.55 -3.43 -5.23
C ALA A 349 -18.50 -2.93 -4.13
N ILE A 350 -17.96 -2.57 -2.95
CA ILE A 350 -18.75 -1.92 -1.89
C ILE A 350 -19.31 -0.58 -2.38
N ASN A 351 -18.49 0.24 -3.04
CA ASN A 351 -18.92 1.53 -3.57
C ASN A 351 -20.10 1.36 -4.56
N LEU A 352 -20.04 0.37 -5.42
CA LEU A 352 -21.10 0.01 -6.37
C LEU A 352 -22.39 -0.46 -5.67
N LEU A 353 -22.28 -1.33 -4.65
CA LEU A 353 -23.43 -1.79 -3.85
C LEU A 353 -24.08 -0.65 -3.06
N GLU A 354 -23.30 0.33 -2.62
CA GLU A 354 -23.83 1.56 -2.00
C GLU A 354 -24.41 2.55 -3.03
N GLY A 355 -24.50 2.17 -4.31
CA GLY A 355 -25.11 2.98 -5.37
C GLY A 355 -24.22 4.09 -5.92
N ARG A 356 -22.91 4.06 -5.64
CA ARG A 356 -21.93 5.00 -6.19
C ARG A 356 -21.39 4.49 -7.54
N SER A 357 -20.75 5.37 -8.29
CA SER A 357 -20.16 5.03 -9.60
C SER A 357 -18.66 4.82 -9.48
N VAL A 358 -18.11 3.89 -10.26
CA VAL A 358 -16.67 3.56 -10.27
C VAL A 358 -16.15 3.62 -11.70
N LYS A 359 -14.98 4.23 -11.89
CA LYS A 359 -14.25 4.20 -13.16
C LYS A 359 -13.53 2.85 -13.33
N THR A 360 -13.72 2.22 -14.47
CA THR A 360 -13.07 0.95 -14.86
C THR A 360 -12.83 0.93 -16.37
N GLU A 361 -11.93 0.09 -16.84
CA GLU A 361 -11.96 -0.36 -18.24
C GLU A 361 -13.19 -1.26 -18.47
N ILE A 362 -13.81 -1.14 -19.64
CA ILE A 362 -14.80 -2.04 -20.24
C ILE A 362 -14.38 -2.41 -21.66
N ASN A 363 -14.91 -3.49 -22.22
CA ASN A 363 -14.75 -3.76 -23.65
C ASN A 363 -15.63 -2.78 -24.44
N SER A 364 -15.04 -2.16 -25.46
CA SER A 364 -15.79 -1.29 -26.38
C SER A 364 -16.86 -2.10 -27.12
N LYS A 365 -18.01 -1.48 -27.40
CA LYS A 365 -19.05 -2.10 -28.25
C LYS A 365 -18.70 -2.10 -29.73
N HIS A 366 -17.70 -1.31 -30.12
CA HIS A 366 -17.38 -1.02 -31.52
C HIS A 366 -15.94 -1.41 -31.90
N SER A 367 -15.14 -1.88 -30.95
CA SER A 367 -13.77 -2.34 -31.17
C SER A 367 -13.40 -3.43 -30.17
N ASP A 368 -12.36 -4.21 -30.50
CA ASP A 368 -11.75 -5.19 -29.58
C ASP A 368 -10.86 -4.50 -28.51
N GLU A 369 -10.86 -3.18 -28.46
CA GLU A 369 -10.10 -2.40 -27.49
C GLU A 369 -10.89 -2.18 -26.20
N LYS A 370 -10.13 -2.07 -25.10
CA LYS A 370 -10.69 -1.66 -23.81
C LYS A 370 -10.76 -0.14 -23.75
N GLU A 371 -11.85 0.39 -23.21
CA GLU A 371 -12.03 1.81 -22.98
C GLU A 371 -12.38 2.11 -21.52
N ASP A 372 -11.93 3.25 -21.02
CA ASP A 372 -12.34 3.76 -19.71
C ASP A 372 -13.81 4.18 -19.73
N ALA A 373 -14.54 3.74 -18.71
CA ALA A 373 -15.93 4.10 -18.48
C ALA A 373 -16.23 4.20 -16.98
N PHE A 374 -17.23 5.00 -16.62
CA PHE A 374 -17.84 4.89 -15.30
C PHE A 374 -18.97 3.87 -15.35
N ILE A 375 -19.03 3.01 -14.34
CA ILE A 375 -20.12 2.04 -14.16
C ILE A 375 -20.87 2.29 -12.85
N LYS A 376 -22.15 1.95 -12.84
CA LYS A 376 -23.03 2.02 -11.66
C LYS A 376 -24.03 0.88 -11.69
N LEU A 377 -24.39 0.33 -10.52
CA LEU A 377 -25.45 -0.66 -10.42
C LEU A 377 -26.83 0.01 -10.47
N GLN A 378 -27.73 -0.54 -11.27
CA GLN A 378 -29.13 -0.14 -11.30
C GLN A 378 -29.90 -0.84 -10.17
N LEU A 379 -29.74 -0.35 -8.93
CA LEU A 379 -30.28 -0.97 -7.72
C LEU A 379 -31.82 -0.95 -7.60
N GLY A 380 -32.50 -0.14 -8.42
CA GLY A 380 -33.95 -0.04 -8.47
C GLY A 380 -34.59 -0.84 -9.61
N GLU A 381 -33.78 -1.47 -10.45
CA GLU A 381 -34.23 -2.27 -11.59
C GLU A 381 -34.23 -3.76 -11.24
N GLU A 382 -35.01 -4.53 -11.99
CA GLU A 382 -34.97 -5.98 -11.89
C GLU A 382 -33.57 -6.53 -12.20
N LYS A 383 -33.13 -7.48 -11.38
CA LYS A 383 -31.89 -8.23 -11.57
C LYS A 383 -31.99 -9.07 -12.85
N ASN A 384 -30.85 -9.36 -13.45
CA ASN A 384 -30.78 -10.30 -14.56
C ASN A 384 -31.02 -11.74 -14.09
N GLU A 385 -31.12 -12.67 -15.04
CA GLU A 385 -31.35 -14.10 -14.81
C GLU A 385 -30.30 -14.76 -13.87
N LYS A 386 -29.10 -14.16 -13.75
CA LYS A 386 -28.03 -14.62 -12.87
C LYS A 386 -28.07 -13.97 -11.48
N GLY A 387 -29.14 -13.25 -11.15
CA GLY A 387 -29.31 -12.57 -9.86
C GLY A 387 -28.44 -11.32 -9.67
N ASN A 388 -27.84 -10.79 -10.74
CA ASN A 388 -26.99 -9.59 -10.70
C ASN A 388 -27.76 -8.34 -11.14
N PHE A 389 -27.46 -7.20 -10.50
CA PHE A 389 -27.94 -5.89 -10.96
C PHE A 389 -27.47 -5.58 -12.38
N LYS A 390 -28.30 -4.88 -13.16
CA LYS A 390 -27.90 -4.34 -14.46
C LYS A 390 -26.89 -3.20 -14.27
N LEU A 391 -25.97 -3.06 -15.23
CA LEU A 391 -24.95 -2.01 -15.23
C LEU A 391 -25.41 -0.83 -16.07
N GLN A 392 -25.40 0.35 -15.47
CA GLN A 392 -25.41 1.62 -16.20
C GLN A 392 -23.96 2.00 -16.50
N VAL A 393 -23.68 2.30 -17.78
CA VAL A 393 -22.33 2.57 -18.28
C VAL A 393 -22.28 3.98 -18.86
N PHE A 394 -21.32 4.78 -18.42
CA PHE A 394 -20.98 6.09 -18.96
C PHE A 394 -19.63 5.98 -19.65
N ASN A 395 -19.65 5.69 -20.96
CA ASN A 395 -18.45 5.53 -21.77
C ASN A 395 -17.77 6.88 -22.06
N LYS A 396 -16.65 6.85 -22.78
CA LYS A 396 -15.90 8.05 -23.17
C LYS A 396 -16.78 9.09 -23.90
N ASN A 397 -17.67 8.64 -24.78
CA ASN A 397 -18.58 9.51 -25.54
C ASN A 397 -19.59 10.23 -24.65
N TYR A 398 -19.87 9.70 -23.46
CA TYR A 398 -20.69 10.40 -22.48
C TYR A 398 -20.02 11.70 -21.99
N GLY A 399 -18.69 11.82 -22.10
CA GLY A 399 -17.95 13.06 -21.83
C GLY A 399 -17.94 13.45 -20.36
N ILE A 400 -17.59 12.50 -19.48
CA ILE A 400 -17.29 12.77 -18.07
C ILE A 400 -15.88 13.34 -17.96
N ASP A 401 -15.76 14.54 -17.41
CA ASP A 401 -14.50 15.22 -17.13
C ASP A 401 -14.50 15.55 -15.62
N VAL A 402 -13.87 14.68 -14.82
CA VAL A 402 -13.90 14.79 -13.35
C VAL A 402 -13.21 16.07 -12.88
N GLU A 403 -12.12 16.47 -13.53
CA GLU A 403 -11.41 17.70 -13.22
C GLU A 403 -12.32 18.92 -13.39
N ARG A 404 -13.00 19.01 -14.55
CA ARG A 404 -13.98 20.08 -14.81
C ARG A 404 -15.15 20.05 -13.82
N ILE A 405 -15.60 18.86 -13.44
CA ILE A 405 -16.66 18.68 -12.43
C ILE A 405 -16.23 19.21 -11.06
N MET A 406 -14.99 18.91 -10.63
CA MET A 406 -14.44 19.42 -9.37
C MET A 406 -14.31 20.95 -9.39
N ALA A 407 -13.80 21.52 -10.49
CA ALA A 407 -13.67 22.96 -10.65
C ALA A 407 -15.03 23.68 -10.57
N LYS A 408 -16.06 23.15 -11.26
CA LYS A 408 -17.44 23.67 -11.20
C LYS A 408 -18.04 23.60 -9.80
N SER A 409 -17.61 22.64 -8.99
CA SER A 409 -18.10 22.45 -7.62
C SER A 409 -17.43 23.38 -6.60
N LYS A 410 -16.57 24.31 -7.04
CA LYS A 410 -15.84 25.26 -6.19
C LYS A 410 -15.11 24.59 -5.03
N LEU A 411 -14.52 23.42 -5.30
CA LEU A 411 -13.68 22.74 -4.33
C LEU A 411 -12.43 23.57 -4.05
N VAL A 412 -12.01 23.59 -2.79
CA VAL A 412 -10.79 24.24 -2.33
C VAL A 412 -9.76 23.17 -1.98
N PHE A 413 -8.58 23.29 -2.56
CA PHE A 413 -7.48 22.36 -2.39
C PHE A 413 -6.28 23.06 -1.76
N ASP A 414 -5.55 22.36 -0.90
CA ASP A 414 -4.34 22.91 -0.27
C ASP A 414 -3.17 22.96 -1.27
N ASP A 415 -3.06 21.97 -2.16
CA ASP A 415 -2.08 21.88 -3.25
C ASP A 415 -2.60 21.02 -4.43
N GLU A 416 -1.86 20.96 -5.54
CA GLU A 416 -2.23 20.19 -6.73
C GLU A 416 -2.25 18.67 -6.46
N LYS A 417 -1.41 18.19 -5.54
CA LYS A 417 -1.39 16.77 -5.13
C LYS A 417 -2.69 16.38 -4.42
N HIS A 418 -3.22 17.25 -3.56
CA HIS A 418 -4.51 17.05 -2.91
C HIS A 418 -5.66 17.04 -3.92
N LYS A 419 -5.60 17.88 -4.96
CA LYS A 419 -6.56 17.85 -6.07
C LYS A 419 -6.50 16.53 -6.85
N GLU A 420 -5.31 16.04 -7.19
CA GLU A 420 -5.14 14.78 -7.91
C GLU A 420 -5.61 13.56 -7.09
N ILE A 421 -5.26 13.51 -5.80
CA ILE A 421 -5.72 12.45 -4.88
C ILE A 421 -7.25 12.50 -4.76
N THR A 422 -7.83 13.69 -4.67
CA THR A 422 -9.30 13.85 -4.64
C THR A 422 -9.93 13.31 -5.91
N GLN A 423 -9.38 13.67 -7.08
CA GLN A 423 -9.86 13.17 -8.37
C GLN A 423 -9.83 11.64 -8.42
N LYS A 424 -8.68 11.02 -8.13
CA LYS A 424 -8.51 9.55 -8.15
C LYS A 424 -9.46 8.87 -7.17
N SER A 425 -9.67 9.46 -6.00
CA SER A 425 -10.60 8.91 -4.99
C SER A 425 -12.06 9.00 -5.45
N LEU A 426 -12.47 10.11 -6.06
CA LEU A 426 -13.78 10.28 -6.68
C LEU A 426 -13.99 9.33 -7.87
N GLU A 427 -12.96 9.12 -8.70
CA GLU A 427 -12.99 8.16 -9.81
C GLU A 427 -13.20 6.72 -9.34
N LYS A 428 -12.64 6.35 -8.18
CA LYS A 428 -12.88 5.06 -7.52
C LYS A 428 -14.23 4.97 -6.79
N GLY A 429 -15.05 6.02 -6.89
CA GLY A 429 -16.37 6.07 -6.28
C GLY A 429 -16.36 6.29 -4.77
N ASN A 430 -15.24 6.72 -4.17
CA ASN A 430 -15.15 6.96 -2.73
C ASN A 430 -15.96 8.19 -2.28
N ILE A 431 -16.31 8.22 -0.99
CA ILE A 431 -16.79 9.44 -0.33
C ILE A 431 -15.55 10.22 0.12
N VAL A 432 -15.34 11.41 -0.44
CA VAL A 432 -14.11 12.19 -0.20
C VAL A 432 -14.43 13.39 0.69
N SER A 433 -13.64 13.60 1.75
CA SER A 433 -13.71 14.83 2.54
C SER A 433 -13.13 15.97 1.72
N VAL A 434 -13.90 17.06 1.57
CA VAL A 434 -13.52 18.21 0.74
C VAL A 434 -13.87 19.51 1.45
N LYS A 435 -13.15 20.57 1.09
CA LYS A 435 -13.54 21.96 1.37
C LYS A 435 -14.20 22.51 0.12
N PHE A 436 -15.28 23.27 0.26
CA PHE A 436 -15.90 23.98 -0.86
C PHE A 436 -16.43 25.34 -0.41
N SER A 437 -16.36 26.30 -1.33
CA SER A 437 -16.84 27.67 -1.09
C SER A 437 -18.31 27.79 -1.45
N ASP A 438 -19.10 28.30 -0.51
CA ASP A 438 -20.51 28.61 -0.76
C ASP A 438 -20.70 29.90 -1.58
N GLN A 439 -21.96 30.31 -1.68
CA GLN A 439 -22.43 31.43 -2.49
C GLN A 439 -21.98 32.79 -1.91
N ASN A 440 -21.42 32.82 -0.70
CA ASN A 440 -20.85 33.98 0.00
C ASN A 440 -19.32 33.87 0.19
N ASN A 441 -18.64 32.99 -0.57
CA ASN A 441 -17.22 32.65 -0.42
C ASN A 441 -16.84 32.10 0.96
N LYS A 442 -17.80 31.62 1.76
CA LYS A 442 -17.51 30.94 3.01
C LYS A 442 -17.08 29.52 2.70
N VAL A 443 -15.86 29.18 3.11
CA VAL A 443 -15.33 27.82 2.98
C VAL A 443 -15.96 26.94 4.06
N THR A 444 -16.53 25.83 3.63
CA THR A 444 -17.10 24.82 4.53
C THR A 444 -16.50 23.45 4.23
N GLU A 445 -16.30 22.66 5.28
CA GLU A 445 -15.88 21.27 5.15
C GLU A 445 -17.11 20.36 5.01
N GLY A 446 -17.00 19.38 4.12
CA GLY A 446 -18.05 18.41 3.89
C GLY A 446 -17.54 17.19 3.14
N LYS A 447 -18.46 16.46 2.51
CA LYS A 447 -18.16 15.27 1.73
C LYS A 447 -18.66 15.39 0.30
N ALA A 448 -17.88 14.88 -0.64
CA ALA A 448 -18.21 14.83 -2.06
C ALA A 448 -18.33 13.37 -2.54
N ILE A 449 -19.31 13.15 -3.42
CA ILE A 449 -19.49 11.91 -4.17
C ILE A 449 -19.67 12.28 -5.64
N LEU A 450 -18.90 11.65 -6.53
CA LEU A 450 -19.02 11.86 -7.97
C LEU A 450 -20.34 11.28 -8.49
N ASN A 451 -21.04 12.07 -9.31
CA ASN A 451 -22.26 11.67 -9.98
C ASN A 451 -22.10 11.82 -11.50
N PRO A 452 -21.61 10.77 -12.20
CA PRO A 452 -21.36 10.83 -13.63
C PRO A 452 -22.61 11.16 -14.44
N GLN A 453 -23.76 10.59 -14.08
CA GLN A 453 -25.05 10.79 -14.77
C GLN A 453 -25.46 12.27 -14.91
N TYR A 454 -25.09 13.11 -13.94
CA TYR A 454 -25.40 14.53 -14.00
C TYR A 454 -24.14 15.39 -14.13
N LYS A 455 -22.99 14.76 -14.39
CA LYS A 455 -21.68 15.43 -14.52
C LYS A 455 -21.45 16.45 -13.40
N MET A 456 -21.67 16.02 -12.15
CA MET A 456 -21.55 16.89 -10.97
C MET A 456 -21.01 16.13 -9.75
N LEU A 457 -20.64 16.87 -8.70
CA LEU A 457 -20.47 16.33 -7.37
C LEU A 457 -21.75 16.50 -6.56
N ASN A 458 -22.17 15.41 -5.91
CA ASN A 458 -23.14 15.49 -4.83
C ASN A 458 -22.36 15.89 -3.57
N LEU A 459 -22.65 17.07 -3.02
CA LEU A 459 -22.02 17.60 -1.81
C LEU A 459 -22.89 17.36 -0.57
N TYR A 460 -22.25 17.04 0.55
CA TYR A 460 -22.90 16.70 1.80
C TYR A 460 -22.19 17.37 2.99
N ASP A 461 -22.92 17.62 4.06
CA ASP A 461 -22.35 18.03 5.33
C ASP A 461 -21.74 16.84 6.10
N SER A 462 -21.21 17.11 7.30
CA SER A 462 -20.63 16.08 8.18
C SER A 462 -21.63 15.01 8.63
N LYS A 463 -22.95 15.28 8.53
CA LYS A 463 -24.04 14.35 8.86
C LYS A 463 -24.60 13.63 7.64
N MET A 464 -23.91 13.70 6.49
CA MET A 464 -24.37 13.13 5.21
C MET A 464 -25.72 13.71 4.73
N LYS A 465 -26.07 14.93 5.16
CA LYS A 465 -27.20 15.67 4.59
C LYS A 465 -26.73 16.43 3.36
N ARG A 466 -27.46 16.29 2.25
CA ARG A 466 -27.12 16.95 0.99
C ARG A 466 -27.12 18.46 1.16
N VAL A 467 -26.04 19.11 0.73
CA VAL A 467 -25.91 20.57 0.71
C VAL A 467 -26.47 21.05 -0.62
N ASN A 468 -27.44 21.97 -0.58
CA ASN A 468 -28.17 22.42 -1.76
C ASN A 468 -27.40 23.46 -2.60
N SER A 469 -26.07 23.55 -2.43
CA SER A 469 -25.22 24.53 -3.13
C SER A 469 -25.22 24.40 -4.65
N ASN A 470 -25.75 23.29 -5.21
CA ASN A 470 -25.92 23.10 -6.64
C ASN A 470 -27.15 23.82 -7.24
N GLU A 471 -28.10 24.35 -6.46
CA GLU A 471 -29.27 25.06 -7.02
C GLU A 471 -28.88 26.30 -7.84
N GLN A 472 -27.81 27.02 -7.48
CA GLN A 472 -27.35 28.20 -8.24
C GLN A 472 -26.46 27.88 -9.44
N ALA A 473 -25.87 26.68 -9.55
CA ALA A 473 -25.09 26.29 -10.73
C ALA A 473 -25.98 25.92 -11.94
N PHE A 474 -27.31 25.82 -11.73
CA PHE A 474 -28.26 25.23 -12.67
C PHE A 474 -29.54 26.04 -12.89
N GLN A 475 -29.55 27.37 -12.74
CA GLN A 475 -30.68 28.19 -13.23
C GLN A 475 -30.87 28.18 -14.77
N LYS A 476 -30.34 27.19 -15.50
CA LYS A 476 -30.61 27.03 -16.94
C LYS A 476 -31.10 25.67 -17.43
N ASP A 477 -31.19 24.62 -16.62
CA ASP A 477 -31.78 23.35 -17.09
C ASP A 477 -32.77 22.77 -16.07
N ASN A 478 -34.04 23.13 -16.26
CA ASN A 478 -35.18 22.56 -15.55
C ASN A 478 -35.33 21.06 -15.85
N SER A 479 -34.73 20.20 -15.02
CA SER A 479 -35.20 18.82 -14.87
C SER A 479 -34.81 18.23 -13.51
N GLU A 480 -35.57 18.58 -12.47
CA GLU A 480 -35.62 17.76 -11.26
C GLU A 480 -36.22 16.39 -11.60
N THR A 481 -35.37 15.46 -12.03
CA THR A 481 -35.79 14.09 -12.35
C THR A 481 -35.98 13.29 -11.06
N LYS A 482 -37.04 12.46 -11.03
CA LYS A 482 -37.44 11.58 -9.91
C LYS A 482 -36.31 10.72 -9.33
N GLU A 483 -35.21 10.54 -10.06
CA GLU A 483 -34.04 9.77 -9.67
C GLU A 483 -33.11 10.46 -8.66
N VAL A 484 -33.05 11.80 -8.60
CA VAL A 484 -32.29 12.51 -7.56
C VAL A 484 -32.88 12.25 -6.16
N LYS A 485 -34.21 12.14 -6.09
CA LYS A 485 -34.94 11.70 -4.89
C LYS A 485 -34.65 10.23 -4.56
N ASN A 486 -34.53 9.36 -5.58
CA ASN A 486 -34.16 7.95 -5.36
C ASN A 486 -32.72 7.80 -4.85
N GLN A 487 -31.72 8.51 -5.38
CA GLN A 487 -30.34 8.47 -4.85
C GLN A 487 -30.28 8.94 -3.38
N GLN A 488 -30.99 10.02 -3.04
CA GLN A 488 -31.15 10.45 -1.65
C GLN A 488 -31.84 9.39 -0.78
N ASN A 489 -32.86 8.70 -1.31
CA ASN A 489 -33.54 7.62 -0.58
C ASN A 489 -32.64 6.39 -0.42
N TYR A 490 -31.81 6.02 -1.40
CA TYR A 490 -30.86 4.91 -1.28
C TYR A 490 -29.72 5.24 -0.31
N SER A 491 -29.16 6.45 -0.32
CA SER A 491 -28.19 6.89 0.72
C SER A 491 -28.78 7.04 2.13
N ARG A 492 -30.11 7.01 2.30
CA ARG A 492 -30.79 6.93 3.61
C ARG A 492 -31.17 5.50 3.99
N LYS A 493 -31.53 4.70 2.98
CA LYS A 493 -31.89 3.27 3.11
C LYS A 493 -30.65 2.39 3.35
N MET A 494 -29.48 2.83 2.90
CA MET A 494 -28.15 2.45 3.43
C MET A 494 -27.83 3.35 4.62
#